data_AF-A0A520FEY7-F1
#
_entry.id   AF-A0A520FEY7-F1
#
_cell.length_a   1.000
_cell.length_b   1.000
_cell.length_c   1.000
_cell.angle_alpha   90.00
_cell.angle_beta   90.00
_cell.angle_gamma   90.00
#
_symmetry.space_group_name_H-M   'P 1'
#
loop_
_entity.id
_entity.type
_entity.pdbx_description
1 polymer ?
#
loop_
_entity_poly.entity_id
_entity_poly.type
_entity_poly.pdbx_seq_one_letter_code
_entity_poly.pdbx_strand_id
1 'polypeptide(L)'
;MFSSVGAKIRVVVALLLTALLALTLSSCSSDSSSSGSASQDLCSPPGVGAATAAPTNLAASGAAAEDKYTTPGVTPLDQIDASKLNLITPGVLTVGTLSDAPPSICVNSENQFTGYDNELLKAVADKLGLRVDFVGTEFAGLLAQVAGRRFDVGSSSITTTDERRNTVGFTNGYDFGYFSLVVPNGGPIQGFDDLTATTRIGVVQGTVQDDYVVNTLKLNPVKFPDYATAYANLKSGQIDAWVAPSQQAEGAIAPGDPTSIVENTFSV
;
A
#
# COMPACT_ATOMS: atom_id res chain seq x y z
N MET A 1 34.17 -16.57 -76.40
CA MET A 1 34.27 -18.05 -76.42
C MET A 1 33.31 -18.56 -75.35
N PHE A 2 32.05 -18.85 -75.70
CA PHE A 2 31.51 -20.21 -75.98
C PHE A 2 31.83 -21.23 -74.88
N SER A 3 30.95 -22.08 -74.35
CA SER A 3 29.50 -22.32 -74.33
C SER A 3 29.31 -23.69 -73.64
N SER A 4 28.16 -23.93 -72.99
CA SER A 4 27.50 -25.25 -72.84
C SER A 4 28.12 -26.25 -71.84
N VAL A 5 27.43 -27.14 -71.11
CA VAL A 5 26.19 -27.91 -71.28
C VAL A 5 25.74 -28.31 -69.85
N GLY A 6 24.47 -28.20 -69.43
CA GLY A 6 23.61 -29.39 -69.46
C GLY A 6 22.60 -29.44 -68.31
N ALA A 7 21.45 -28.81 -68.52
CA ALA A 7 20.21 -29.19 -67.86
C ALA A 7 19.71 -30.53 -68.43
N LYS A 8 19.32 -31.46 -67.53
CA LYS A 8 18.49 -32.68 -67.68
C LYS A 8 18.96 -33.59 -66.54
N ILE A 9 18.22 -33.75 -65.45
CA ILE A 9 17.18 -34.77 -65.32
C ILE A 9 16.20 -34.34 -64.24
N ARG A 10 14.96 -34.17 -64.68
CA ARG A 10 13.76 -33.97 -63.89
C ARG A 10 13.22 -35.35 -63.49
N VAL A 11 12.61 -35.40 -62.29
CA VAL A 11 11.45 -36.24 -61.95
C VAL A 11 11.77 -37.73 -61.72
N VAL A 12 11.02 -38.35 -60.79
CA VAL A 12 11.17 -39.72 -60.25
C VAL A 12 12.31 -39.77 -59.23
N VAL A 13 12.07 -39.62 -57.92
CA VAL A 13 11.44 -40.62 -57.03
C VAL A 13 10.69 -39.87 -55.92
N ALA A 14 9.42 -39.58 -56.17
CA ALA A 14 8.43 -39.40 -55.12
C ALA A 14 7.66 -40.72 -55.01
N LEU A 15 7.29 -41.10 -53.79
CA LEU A 15 6.54 -42.30 -53.41
C LEU A 15 7.35 -43.60 -53.40
N LEU A 16 7.81 -44.00 -52.21
CA LEU A 16 7.56 -45.32 -51.61
C LEU A 16 8.27 -45.43 -50.25
N LEU A 17 7.55 -46.02 -49.29
CA LEU A 17 7.97 -46.47 -47.95
C LEU A 17 7.86 -45.47 -46.80
N THR A 18 6.61 -45.15 -46.51
CA THR A 18 6.00 -45.18 -45.18
C THR A 18 6.47 -46.36 -44.30
N ALA A 19 6.52 -46.08 -42.98
CA ALA A 19 6.62 -46.98 -41.82
C ALA A 19 8.01 -47.20 -41.23
N LEU A 20 8.33 -46.48 -40.14
CA LEU A 20 8.58 -47.08 -38.82
C LEU A 20 8.75 -46.03 -37.71
N LEU A 21 8.19 -46.37 -36.54
CA LEU A 21 8.45 -45.88 -35.18
C LEU A 21 7.92 -44.51 -34.75
N ALA A 22 6.75 -44.59 -34.10
CA ALA A 22 6.35 -43.69 -33.03
C ALA A 22 7.32 -43.82 -31.83
N LEU A 23 7.96 -42.71 -31.46
CA LEU A 23 8.37 -42.46 -30.08
C LEU A 23 7.87 -41.07 -29.69
N THR A 24 6.92 -41.07 -28.76
CA THR A 24 6.45 -39.89 -28.04
C THR A 24 7.56 -39.37 -27.14
N LEU A 25 8.08 -38.19 -27.45
CA LEU A 25 8.80 -37.36 -26.48
C LEU A 25 7.94 -36.12 -26.25
N SER A 26 7.33 -36.08 -25.06
CA SER A 26 6.73 -34.86 -24.49
C SER A 26 7.77 -33.76 -24.49
N SER A 27 7.72 -32.85 -25.46
CA SER A 27 8.37 -31.56 -25.33
C SER A 27 7.56 -30.73 -24.35
N CYS A 28 8.04 -30.64 -23.11
CA CYS A 28 7.63 -29.56 -22.22
C CYS A 28 8.01 -28.24 -22.92
N SER A 29 7.00 -27.58 -23.49
CA SER A 29 7.11 -26.17 -23.83
C SER A 29 7.22 -25.44 -22.51
N SER A 30 8.43 -25.17 -22.07
CA SER A 30 8.68 -24.17 -21.04
C SER A 30 8.38 -22.83 -21.69
N ASP A 31 7.12 -22.41 -21.60
CA ASP A 31 6.72 -21.02 -21.77
C ASP A 31 7.46 -20.22 -20.70
N SER A 32 8.68 -19.80 -21.03
CA SER A 32 9.31 -18.66 -20.38
C SER A 32 8.53 -17.44 -20.83
N SER A 33 7.36 -17.23 -20.22
CA SER A 33 6.72 -15.92 -20.20
C SER A 33 7.72 -15.00 -19.53
N SER A 34 8.47 -14.26 -20.35
CA SER A 34 9.13 -13.04 -19.95
C SER A 34 8.05 -12.09 -19.45
N SER A 35 7.70 -12.20 -18.17
CA SER A 35 6.97 -11.17 -17.46
C SER A 35 7.92 -9.98 -17.37
N GLY A 36 7.89 -9.12 -18.39
CA GLY A 36 8.28 -7.74 -18.21
C GLY A 36 7.52 -7.24 -16.98
N SER A 37 8.26 -6.83 -15.96
CA SER A 37 7.70 -6.25 -14.75
C SER A 37 6.99 -4.94 -15.13
N ALA A 38 5.74 -5.04 -15.55
CA ALA A 38 4.83 -3.92 -15.38
C ALA A 38 4.86 -3.59 -13.89
N SER A 39 5.24 -2.35 -13.57
CA SER A 39 5.17 -1.82 -12.21
C SER A 39 3.81 -2.19 -11.65
N GLN A 40 3.80 -3.04 -10.62
CA GLN A 40 2.56 -3.47 -9.99
C GLN A 40 1.84 -2.21 -9.53
N ASP A 41 0.64 -1.96 -10.05
CA ASP A 41 -0.16 -0.83 -9.60
C ASP A 41 -0.57 -1.10 -8.16
N LEU A 42 0.13 -0.50 -7.21
CA LEU A 42 -0.09 -0.70 -5.78
C LEU A 42 -1.47 -0.19 -5.33
N CYS A 43 -2.18 0.56 -6.19
CA CYS A 43 -3.56 0.98 -5.99
C CYS A 43 -4.59 -0.05 -6.41
N SER A 44 -4.21 -1.02 -7.24
CA SER A 44 -5.14 -2.04 -7.70
C SER A 44 -5.33 -3.10 -6.61
N PRO A 45 -6.57 -3.49 -6.28
CA PRO A 45 -6.82 -4.53 -5.29
C PRO A 45 -6.05 -5.80 -5.66
N PRO A 46 -5.25 -6.39 -4.75
CA PRO A 46 -4.39 -7.52 -5.09
C PRO A 46 -5.17 -8.84 -5.28
N GLY A 47 -6.50 -8.79 -5.14
CA GLY A 47 -7.42 -9.91 -5.33
C GLY A 47 -7.53 -10.81 -4.11
N VAL A 48 -8.52 -11.71 -4.12
CA VAL A 48 -8.84 -12.60 -2.99
C VAL A 48 -7.72 -13.58 -2.61
N GLY A 49 -6.78 -13.83 -3.52
CA GLY A 49 -5.62 -14.70 -3.29
C GLY A 49 -4.45 -14.02 -2.57
N ALA A 50 -4.50 -12.70 -2.35
CA ALA A 50 -3.45 -11.94 -1.71
C ALA A 50 -3.63 -11.78 -0.20
N ALA A 51 -4.64 -12.44 0.39
CA ALA A 51 -4.80 -12.48 1.82
C ALA A 51 -3.56 -13.11 2.47
N THR A 52 -2.87 -12.36 3.31
CA THR A 52 -1.73 -12.84 4.09
C THR A 52 -2.17 -13.11 5.53
N ALA A 53 -1.57 -14.12 6.16
CA ALA A 53 -1.72 -14.31 7.60
C ALA A 53 -1.02 -13.16 8.33
N ALA A 54 -1.47 -12.87 9.56
CA ALA A 54 -0.76 -11.92 10.43
C ALA A 54 0.73 -12.31 10.54
N PRO A 55 1.64 -11.33 10.61
CA PRO A 55 3.08 -11.59 10.61
C PRO A 55 3.47 -12.45 11.80
N THR A 56 4.36 -13.42 11.56
CA THR A 56 4.84 -14.33 12.61
C THR A 56 5.98 -13.74 13.45
N ASN A 57 6.55 -12.61 13.01
CA ASN A 57 7.66 -11.88 13.67
C ASN A 57 7.17 -10.62 14.40
N LEU A 58 6.11 -10.78 15.21
CA LEU A 58 5.69 -9.74 16.15
C LEU A 58 6.64 -9.74 17.35
N ALA A 59 7.24 -8.59 17.66
CA ALA A 59 7.94 -8.39 18.93
C ALA A 59 6.96 -8.75 20.08
N ALA A 60 7.32 -9.74 20.90
CA ALA A 60 6.35 -10.46 21.73
C ALA A 60 5.60 -9.59 22.78
N SER A 61 4.30 -9.90 22.92
CA SER A 61 3.35 -9.62 24.03
C SER A 61 2.81 -8.20 24.27
N GLY A 62 2.70 -7.35 23.26
CA GLY A 62 1.66 -6.32 23.30
C GLY A 62 0.30 -6.98 23.09
N ALA A 63 -0.56 -7.05 24.11
CA ALA A 63 -1.97 -7.36 23.85
C ALA A 63 -2.52 -6.27 22.93
N ALA A 64 -3.16 -6.64 21.83
CA ALA A 64 -3.92 -5.69 21.04
C ALA A 64 -4.84 -4.93 22.00
N ALA A 65 -4.74 -3.60 22.02
CA ALA A 65 -5.59 -2.78 22.86
C ALA A 65 -7.05 -3.08 22.50
N GLU A 66 -7.89 -3.32 23.50
CA GLU A 66 -9.33 -3.50 23.29
C GLU A 66 -9.88 -2.23 22.62
N ASP A 67 -10.65 -2.39 21.54
CA ASP A 67 -11.25 -1.25 20.84
C ASP A 67 -12.29 -0.58 21.74
N LYS A 68 -11.84 0.44 22.47
CA LYS A 68 -12.67 1.30 23.34
C LYS A 68 -13.42 2.38 22.56
N TYR A 69 -13.21 2.49 21.26
CA TYR A 69 -13.66 3.61 20.43
C TYR A 69 -14.90 3.31 19.60
N THR A 70 -15.21 2.03 19.38
CA THR A 70 -16.43 1.63 18.69
C THR A 70 -17.69 2.02 19.48
N THR A 71 -18.63 2.68 18.81
CA THR A 71 -19.90 3.06 19.42
C THR A 71 -20.79 1.83 19.66
N PRO A 72 -21.58 1.78 20.76
CA PRO A 72 -22.48 0.66 21.04
C PRO A 72 -23.59 0.44 20.00
N GLY A 73 -23.88 1.45 19.17
CA GLY A 73 -24.88 1.41 18.13
C GLY A 73 -24.62 2.44 17.04
N VAL A 74 -25.38 2.32 15.95
CA VAL A 74 -25.33 3.22 14.79
C VAL A 74 -26.74 3.56 14.32
N THR A 75 -26.92 4.74 13.72
CA THR A 75 -28.18 5.11 13.08
C THR A 75 -28.35 4.31 11.78
N PRO A 76 -29.48 3.61 11.58
CA PRO A 76 -29.78 2.94 10.32
C PRO A 76 -29.78 3.91 9.14
N LEU A 77 -29.30 3.44 7.98
CA LEU A 77 -29.11 4.28 6.79
C LEU A 77 -30.40 4.97 6.33
N ASP A 78 -31.54 4.28 6.40
CA ASP A 78 -32.87 4.79 6.03
C ASP A 78 -33.38 5.90 6.96
N GLN A 79 -32.72 6.10 8.10
CA GLN A 79 -33.01 7.16 9.07
C GLN A 79 -32.03 8.33 8.96
N ILE A 80 -31.04 8.27 8.07
CA ILE A 80 -30.07 9.35 7.86
C ILE A 80 -30.64 10.36 6.86
N ASP A 81 -30.85 11.59 7.32
CA ASP A 81 -31.20 12.71 6.47
C ASP A 81 -29.91 13.41 5.98
N ALA A 82 -29.49 13.09 4.75
CA ALA A 82 -28.27 13.63 4.15
C ALA A 82 -28.26 15.17 4.09
N SER A 83 -29.43 15.83 4.04
CA SER A 83 -29.52 17.29 4.03
C SER A 83 -29.11 17.93 5.36
N LYS A 84 -29.10 17.16 6.45
CA LYS A 84 -28.71 17.60 7.80
C LYS A 84 -27.24 17.34 8.14
N LEU A 85 -26.46 16.79 7.21
CA LEU A 85 -25.03 16.52 7.42
C LEU A 85 -24.16 17.78 7.47
N ASN A 86 -24.70 18.95 7.14
CA ASN A 86 -24.00 20.24 7.19
C ASN A 86 -22.64 20.24 6.44
N LEU A 87 -22.67 19.63 5.25
CA LEU A 87 -21.53 19.57 4.34
C LEU A 87 -21.10 20.98 3.91
N ILE A 88 -19.79 21.17 3.67
CA ILE A 88 -19.22 22.43 3.18
C ILE A 88 -19.92 22.87 1.89
N THR A 89 -20.15 21.92 0.97
CA THR A 89 -20.95 22.13 -0.24
C THR A 89 -22.12 21.15 -0.22
N PRO A 90 -23.39 21.62 -0.26
CA PRO A 90 -24.55 20.73 -0.26
C PRO A 90 -24.46 19.66 -1.35
N GLY A 91 -24.66 18.39 -0.96
CA GLY A 91 -24.61 17.23 -1.87
C GLY A 91 -23.20 16.75 -2.26
N VAL A 92 -22.15 17.38 -1.74
CA VAL A 92 -20.75 17.02 -2.02
C VAL A 92 -20.01 16.75 -0.72
N LEU A 93 -19.49 15.53 -0.57
CA LEU A 93 -18.58 15.15 0.49
C LEU A 93 -17.14 15.47 0.07
N THR A 94 -16.56 16.54 0.62
CA THR A 94 -15.17 16.91 0.35
C THR A 94 -14.23 16.13 1.26
N VAL A 95 -13.32 15.37 0.67
CA VAL A 95 -12.43 14.44 1.39
C VAL A 95 -10.97 14.85 1.22
N GLY A 96 -10.30 15.15 2.33
CA GLY A 96 -8.84 15.29 2.35
C GLY A 96 -8.16 13.92 2.38
N THR A 97 -7.23 13.64 1.47
CA THR A 97 -6.50 12.37 1.40
C THR A 97 -5.06 12.56 0.96
N LEU A 98 -4.26 11.49 0.98
CA LEU A 98 -2.88 11.45 0.48
C LEU A 98 -2.83 10.64 -0.82
N SER A 99 -1.70 10.75 -1.54
CA SER A 99 -1.50 10.08 -2.83
C SER A 99 -0.48 8.94 -2.81
N ASP A 100 0.28 8.77 -1.73
CA ASP A 100 1.52 8.00 -1.69
C ASP A 100 1.53 6.86 -0.65
N ALA A 101 0.34 6.43 -0.20
CA ALA A 101 0.18 5.43 0.84
C ALA A 101 -0.70 4.23 0.40
N PRO A 102 -0.36 3.55 -0.72
CA PRO A 102 -1.05 2.33 -1.11
C PRO A 102 -0.84 1.21 -0.09
N PRO A 103 -1.78 0.24 0.02
CA PRO A 103 -3.01 0.11 -0.77
C PRO A 103 -4.21 0.92 -0.22
N SER A 104 -4.04 1.64 0.89
CA SER A 104 -5.15 2.31 1.58
C SER A 104 -5.62 3.58 0.88
N ILE A 105 -4.68 4.41 0.44
CA ILE A 105 -4.95 5.66 -0.29
C ILE A 105 -3.85 5.92 -1.32
N CYS A 106 -4.25 6.17 -2.55
CA CYS A 106 -3.28 6.48 -3.60
C CYS A 106 -3.97 7.05 -4.84
N VAL A 107 -3.17 7.40 -5.84
CA VAL A 107 -3.64 7.85 -7.15
C VAL A 107 -3.36 6.78 -8.20
N ASN A 108 -4.40 6.30 -8.87
CA ASN A 108 -4.27 5.28 -9.91
C ASN A 108 -3.72 5.87 -11.23
N SER A 109 -3.54 5.00 -12.23
CA SER A 109 -3.06 5.39 -13.56
C SER A 109 -3.97 6.37 -14.32
N GLU A 110 -5.24 6.51 -13.92
CA GLU A 110 -6.20 7.48 -14.47
C GLU A 110 -6.18 8.82 -13.71
N ASN A 111 -5.20 9.00 -12.81
CA ASN A 111 -5.07 10.18 -11.94
C ASN A 111 -6.27 10.38 -11.01
N GLN A 112 -6.89 9.28 -10.55
CA GLN A 112 -8.01 9.30 -9.62
C GLN A 112 -7.56 8.78 -8.24
N PHE A 113 -8.02 9.46 -7.20
CA PHE A 113 -7.87 8.96 -5.83
C PHE A 113 -8.68 7.66 -5.64
N THR A 114 -7.99 6.64 -5.14
CA THR A 114 -8.51 5.31 -4.85
C THR A 114 -7.76 4.71 -3.66
N GLY A 115 -7.85 3.40 -3.46
CA GLY A 115 -7.38 2.67 -2.29
C GLY A 115 -8.53 2.39 -1.33
N TYR A 116 -8.33 1.43 -0.41
CA TYR A 116 -9.37 0.91 0.46
C TYR A 116 -10.19 2.00 1.19
N ASP A 117 -9.54 2.99 1.80
CA ASP A 117 -10.23 4.04 2.57
C ASP A 117 -11.08 4.93 1.66
N ASN A 118 -10.53 5.30 0.50
CA ASN A 118 -11.21 6.16 -0.47
C ASN A 118 -12.38 5.43 -1.14
N GLU A 119 -12.23 4.14 -1.46
CA GLU A 119 -13.32 3.32 -1.99
C GLU A 119 -14.41 3.04 -0.95
N LEU A 120 -14.04 2.86 0.33
CA LEU A 120 -15.00 2.75 1.43
C LEU A 120 -15.82 4.04 1.57
N LEU A 121 -15.18 5.21 1.53
CA LEU A 121 -15.88 6.50 1.58
C LEU A 121 -16.77 6.73 0.36
N LYS A 122 -16.34 6.35 -0.85
CA LYS A 122 -17.20 6.37 -2.05
C LYS A 122 -18.44 5.52 -1.83
N ALA A 123 -18.29 4.29 -1.36
CA ALA A 123 -19.43 3.39 -1.11
C ALA A 123 -20.39 3.92 -0.04
N VAL A 124 -19.88 4.62 1.00
CA VAL A 124 -20.71 5.29 2.01
C VAL A 124 -21.44 6.49 1.40
N ALA A 125 -20.75 7.33 0.63
CA ALA A 125 -21.34 8.49 -0.03
C ALA A 125 -22.43 8.11 -1.04
N ASP A 126 -22.22 7.06 -1.83
CA ASP A 126 -23.19 6.53 -2.79
C ASP A 126 -24.48 6.11 -2.09
N LYS A 127 -24.38 5.43 -0.94
CA LYS A 127 -25.52 5.04 -0.11
C LYS A 127 -26.29 6.23 0.47
N LEU A 128 -25.62 7.37 0.64
CA LEU A 128 -26.20 8.63 1.12
C LEU A 128 -26.66 9.55 -0.02
N GLY A 129 -26.46 9.15 -1.29
CA GLY A 129 -26.77 9.98 -2.46
C GLY A 129 -25.88 11.22 -2.60
N LEU A 130 -24.62 11.15 -2.13
CA LEU A 130 -23.66 12.23 -2.16
C LEU A 130 -22.61 12.01 -3.26
N ARG A 131 -22.13 13.10 -3.87
CA ARG A 131 -20.93 13.07 -4.71
C ARG A 131 -19.70 13.21 -3.83
N VAL A 132 -18.62 12.48 -4.13
CA VAL A 132 -17.33 12.68 -3.44
C VAL A 132 -16.41 13.59 -4.25
N ASP A 133 -15.67 14.45 -3.55
CA ASP A 133 -14.60 15.28 -4.12
C ASP A 133 -13.33 15.11 -3.30
N PHE A 134 -12.31 14.47 -3.87
CA PHE A 134 -11.06 14.19 -3.18
C PHE A 134 -10.03 15.29 -3.43
N VAL A 135 -9.32 15.69 -2.37
CA VAL A 135 -8.27 16.69 -2.41
C VAL A 135 -7.03 16.17 -1.71
N GLY A 136 -5.90 16.18 -2.41
CA GLY A 136 -4.59 15.80 -1.87
C GLY A 136 -4.08 16.77 -0.80
N THR A 137 -3.49 16.25 0.28
CA THR A 137 -2.82 17.00 1.35
C THR A 137 -1.74 16.16 2.02
N GLU A 138 -1.02 16.73 2.97
CA GLU A 138 -0.03 16.04 3.81
C GLU A 138 -0.66 15.57 5.13
N PHE A 139 -0.19 14.44 5.66
CA PHE A 139 -0.74 13.83 6.89
C PHE A 139 -0.74 14.82 8.07
N ALA A 140 0.37 15.52 8.27
CA ALA A 140 0.57 16.45 9.38
C ALA A 140 -0.48 17.58 9.42
N GLY A 141 -1.00 17.99 8.27
CA GLY A 141 -2.02 19.04 8.15
C GLY A 141 -3.46 18.53 8.12
N LEU A 142 -3.68 17.25 7.82
CA LEU A 142 -5.01 16.71 7.46
C LEU A 142 -6.06 16.91 8.56
N LEU A 143 -5.76 16.54 9.81
CA LEU A 143 -6.73 16.67 10.92
C LEU A 143 -7.08 18.12 11.22
N ALA A 144 -6.10 19.02 11.18
CA ALA A 144 -6.33 20.45 11.37
C ALA A 144 -7.18 21.03 10.23
N GLN A 145 -7.00 20.54 9.00
CA GLN A 145 -7.80 20.95 7.84
C GLN A 145 -9.25 20.46 7.94
N VAL A 146 -9.50 19.27 8.48
CA VAL A 146 -10.86 18.80 8.79
C VAL A 146 -11.47 19.67 9.90
N ALA A 147 -10.76 19.89 11.02
CA ALA A 147 -11.24 20.72 12.13
C ALA A 147 -11.54 22.16 11.69
N GLY A 148 -10.72 22.71 10.79
CA GLY A 148 -10.89 24.03 10.18
C GLY A 148 -11.94 24.10 9.07
N ARG A 149 -12.70 23.01 8.82
CA ARG A 149 -13.70 22.91 7.75
C ARG A 149 -13.16 23.21 6.34
N ARG A 150 -11.90 22.88 6.07
CA ARG A 150 -11.37 22.81 4.70
C ARG A 150 -11.87 21.56 3.98
N PHE A 151 -12.06 20.47 4.73
CA PHE A 151 -12.64 19.21 4.26
C PHE A 151 -13.76 18.77 5.20
N ASP A 152 -14.74 18.03 4.68
CA ASP A 152 -15.79 17.42 5.49
C ASP A 152 -15.24 16.22 6.27
N VAL A 153 -14.37 15.42 5.62
CA VAL A 153 -13.78 14.18 6.18
C VAL A 153 -12.32 14.04 5.75
N GLY A 154 -11.52 13.38 6.58
CA GLY A 154 -10.15 12.95 6.22
C GLY A 154 -10.08 11.45 5.98
N SER A 155 -9.28 11.03 4.98
CA SER A 155 -9.09 9.65 4.55
C SER A 155 -7.60 9.34 4.44
N SER A 156 -7.05 8.65 5.45
CA SER A 156 -5.61 8.31 5.46
C SER A 156 -5.18 7.25 6.50
N SER A 157 -5.96 6.18 6.69
CA SER A 157 -5.71 5.10 7.66
C SER A 157 -5.36 5.67 9.04
N ILE A 158 -6.18 6.63 9.47
CA ILE A 158 -5.85 7.48 10.60
C ILE A 158 -6.16 6.71 11.89
N THR A 159 -5.11 6.29 12.59
CA THR A 159 -5.24 5.69 13.93
C THR A 159 -6.00 6.64 14.86
N THR A 160 -7.03 6.12 15.51
CA THR A 160 -7.80 6.89 16.50
C THR A 160 -7.00 6.99 17.80
N THR A 161 -6.83 8.21 18.34
CA THR A 161 -6.26 8.44 19.67
C THR A 161 -7.13 9.42 20.45
N ASP A 162 -6.97 9.48 21.77
CA ASP A 162 -7.72 10.40 22.63
C ASP A 162 -7.41 11.86 22.26
N GLU A 163 -6.16 12.18 21.93
CA GLU A 163 -5.72 13.51 21.48
C GLU A 163 -6.38 13.92 20.17
N ARG A 164 -6.45 12.99 19.19
CA ARG A 164 -7.09 13.25 17.90
C ARG A 164 -8.59 13.43 18.03
N ARG A 165 -9.26 12.65 18.90
CA ARG A 165 -10.70 12.78 19.19
C ARG A 165 -11.06 14.10 19.87
N ASN A 166 -10.11 14.75 20.56
CA ASN A 166 -10.30 16.12 21.06
C ASN A 166 -10.30 17.18 19.95
N THR A 167 -9.85 16.83 18.74
CA THR A 167 -9.72 17.76 17.61
C THR A 167 -10.81 17.54 16.54
N VAL A 168 -11.13 16.29 16.22
CA VAL A 168 -12.14 15.93 15.20
C VAL A 168 -12.95 14.69 15.63
N GLY A 169 -14.11 14.51 14.99
CA GLY A 169 -14.87 13.26 15.09
C GLY A 169 -14.20 12.13 14.31
N PHE A 170 -14.45 10.89 14.74
CA PHE A 170 -13.98 9.67 14.08
C PHE A 170 -15.16 8.73 13.83
N THR A 171 -15.09 7.96 12.74
CA THR A 171 -15.96 6.79 12.54
C THR A 171 -15.65 5.70 13.57
N ASN A 172 -16.45 4.63 13.58
CA ASN A 172 -15.98 3.38 14.17
C ASN A 172 -14.79 2.85 13.37
N GLY A 173 -13.93 2.08 14.02
CA GLY A 173 -12.78 1.44 13.38
C GLY A 173 -13.24 0.51 12.26
N TYR A 174 -12.55 0.56 11.12
CA TYR A 174 -12.85 -0.26 9.94
C TYR A 174 -11.61 -1.03 9.43
N ASP A 175 -10.47 -0.84 10.07
CA ASP A 175 -9.21 -1.50 9.80
C ASP A 175 -8.34 -1.56 11.08
N PHE A 176 -7.35 -2.43 11.08
CA PHE A 176 -6.32 -2.53 12.12
C PHE A 176 -4.93 -2.60 11.48
N GLY A 177 -3.90 -2.25 12.23
CA GLY A 177 -2.54 -2.22 11.69
C GLY A 177 -1.46 -2.44 12.74
N TYR A 178 -0.25 -2.66 12.25
CA TYR A 178 0.98 -2.74 13.02
C TYR A 178 2.05 -1.89 12.35
N PHE A 179 3.14 -1.65 13.05
CA PHE A 179 4.32 -1.01 12.49
C PHE A 179 5.30 -2.05 11.99
N SER A 180 5.93 -1.77 10.85
CA SER A 180 7.05 -2.54 10.31
C SER A 180 8.33 -1.75 10.42
N LEU A 181 9.41 -2.40 10.84
CA LEU A 181 10.76 -1.88 10.78
C LEU A 181 11.39 -2.28 9.44
N VAL A 182 11.56 -1.31 8.55
CA VAL A 182 12.16 -1.50 7.22
C VAL A 182 13.60 -1.02 7.24
N VAL A 183 14.53 -1.85 6.76
CA VAL A 183 15.98 -1.58 6.79
C VAL A 183 16.65 -2.02 5.48
N PRO A 184 17.87 -1.54 5.16
CA PRO A 184 18.65 -2.06 4.04
C PRO A 184 19.04 -3.53 4.23
N ASN A 185 18.99 -4.30 3.14
CA ASN A 185 19.37 -5.71 3.14
C ASN A 185 20.84 -5.92 3.55
N GLY A 186 21.07 -6.92 4.41
CA GLY A 186 22.41 -7.24 4.93
C GLY A 186 22.98 -6.20 5.90
N GLY A 187 22.18 -5.23 6.33
CA GLY A 187 22.55 -4.26 7.36
C GLY A 187 22.64 -4.85 8.76
N PRO A 188 23.19 -4.09 9.73
CA PRO A 188 23.36 -4.56 11.11
C PRO A 188 22.07 -4.55 11.95
N ILE A 189 21.04 -3.82 11.53
CA ILE A 189 19.76 -3.72 12.25
C ILE A 189 18.90 -4.93 11.89
N GLN A 190 18.58 -5.75 12.87
CA GLN A 190 17.77 -6.96 12.73
C GLN A 190 16.43 -6.86 13.50
N GLY A 191 16.25 -5.84 14.33
CA GLY A 191 15.01 -5.57 15.05
C GLY A 191 14.98 -4.19 15.71
N PHE A 192 13.87 -3.87 16.37
CA PHE A 192 13.67 -2.60 17.10
C PHE A 192 14.69 -2.42 18.22
N ASP A 193 15.17 -3.51 18.83
CA ASP A 193 16.19 -3.48 19.90
C ASP A 193 17.58 -3.01 19.42
N ASP A 194 17.85 -3.07 18.11
CA ASP A 194 19.09 -2.56 17.52
C ASP A 194 19.06 -1.05 17.24
N LEU A 195 17.90 -0.40 17.42
CA LEU A 195 17.73 1.03 17.21
C LEU A 195 18.35 1.82 18.36
N THR A 196 19.23 2.75 18.02
CA THR A 196 19.98 3.57 18.99
C THR A 196 19.87 5.05 18.66
N ALA A 197 20.33 5.91 19.57
CA ALA A 197 20.33 7.37 19.39
C ALA A 197 21.13 7.86 18.17
N THR A 198 22.04 7.04 17.63
CA THR A 198 22.80 7.36 16.40
C THR A 198 22.14 6.83 15.13
N THR A 199 21.08 6.03 15.25
CA THR A 199 20.36 5.47 14.09
C THR A 199 19.51 6.56 13.46
N ARG A 200 19.66 6.79 12.16
CA ARG A 200 18.82 7.73 11.41
C ARG A 200 17.50 7.03 11.08
N ILE A 201 16.49 7.24 11.91
CA ILE A 201 15.18 6.58 11.77
C ILE A 201 14.23 7.52 11.04
N GLY A 202 13.78 7.15 9.84
CA GLY A 202 12.76 7.89 9.12
C GLY A 202 11.36 7.62 9.66
N VAL A 203 10.54 8.67 9.75
CA VAL A 203 9.09 8.62 10.02
C VAL A 203 8.39 9.71 9.21
N VAL A 204 7.07 9.61 9.01
CA VAL A 204 6.26 10.71 8.49
C VAL A 204 5.71 11.55 9.64
N GLN A 205 5.84 12.87 9.55
CA GLN A 205 5.50 13.79 10.63
C GLN A 205 4.04 13.65 11.09
N GLY A 206 3.83 13.62 12.41
CA GLY A 206 2.49 13.64 13.03
C GLY A 206 1.76 12.29 13.00
N THR A 207 2.38 11.26 12.40
CA THR A 207 1.87 9.89 12.41
C THR A 207 2.07 9.22 13.78
N VAL A 208 1.42 8.07 14.00
CA VAL A 208 1.64 7.28 15.21
C VAL A 208 3.02 6.60 15.23
N GLN A 209 3.68 6.47 14.08
CA GLN A 209 5.07 6.01 13.97
C GLN A 209 6.05 7.07 14.49
N ASP A 210 5.79 8.34 14.19
CA ASP A 210 6.54 9.48 14.77
C ASP A 210 6.40 9.47 16.30
N ASP A 211 5.16 9.36 16.78
CA ASP A 211 4.88 9.25 18.22
C ASP A 211 5.58 8.04 18.86
N TYR A 212 5.49 6.86 18.25
CA TYR A 212 6.13 5.65 18.74
C TYR A 212 7.66 5.81 18.88
N VAL A 213 8.34 6.35 17.87
CA VAL A 213 9.79 6.54 17.94
C VAL A 213 10.18 7.57 19.00
N VAL A 214 9.44 8.67 19.12
CA VAL A 214 9.73 9.75 20.09
C VAL A 214 9.36 9.35 21.51
N ASN A 215 8.17 8.81 21.72
CA ASN A 215 7.56 8.64 23.04
C ASN A 215 7.69 7.23 23.58
N THR A 216 7.76 6.20 22.74
CA THR A 216 7.97 4.82 23.20
C THR A 216 9.45 4.47 23.17
N LEU A 217 10.12 4.62 22.03
CA LEU A 217 11.55 4.29 21.91
C LEU A 217 12.47 5.35 22.54
N LYS A 218 11.95 6.56 22.80
CA LYS A 218 12.74 7.70 23.31
C LYS A 218 13.91 8.07 22.39
N LEU A 219 13.72 7.96 21.09
CA LEU A 219 14.69 8.28 20.05
C LEU A 219 14.27 9.52 19.25
N ASN A 220 15.22 10.10 18.50
CA ASN A 220 14.97 11.28 17.69
C ASN A 220 14.93 10.91 16.19
N PRO A 221 13.74 10.85 15.56
CA PRO A 221 13.62 10.48 14.16
C PRO A 221 13.94 11.63 13.19
N VAL A 222 14.30 11.27 11.96
CA VAL A 222 14.27 12.15 10.79
C VAL A 222 12.83 12.18 10.28
N LYS A 223 12.18 13.35 10.36
CA LYS A 223 10.78 13.53 9.97
C LYS A 223 10.68 13.93 8.50
N PHE A 224 9.87 13.21 7.74
CA PHE A 224 9.57 13.49 6.35
C PHE A 224 8.12 13.99 6.18
N PRO A 225 7.86 14.78 5.13
CA PRO A 225 6.51 15.28 4.85
C PRO A 225 5.57 14.17 4.32
N ASP A 226 6.13 13.15 3.67
CA ASP A 226 5.38 12.10 2.98
C ASP A 226 6.14 10.75 3.01
N TYR A 227 5.42 9.66 2.72
CA TYR A 227 5.94 8.29 2.81
C TYR A 227 6.90 7.98 1.65
N ALA A 228 6.62 8.50 0.46
CA ALA A 228 7.48 8.32 -0.71
C ALA A 228 8.90 8.87 -0.47
N THR A 229 9.00 10.06 0.13
CA THR A 229 10.27 10.70 0.47
C THR A 229 11.00 9.93 1.56
N ALA A 230 10.29 9.47 2.61
CA ALA A 230 10.89 8.64 3.65
C ALA A 230 11.52 7.37 3.06
N TYR A 231 10.76 6.65 2.23
CA TYR A 231 11.24 5.40 1.64
C TYR A 231 12.38 5.61 0.63
N ALA A 232 12.32 6.67 -0.19
CA ALA A 232 13.42 7.03 -1.09
C ALA A 232 14.72 7.37 -0.34
N ASN A 233 14.62 8.01 0.83
CA ASN A 233 15.76 8.29 1.69
C ASN A 233 16.36 7.01 2.29
N LEU A 234 15.52 6.02 2.61
CA LEU A 234 16.01 4.70 3.03
C LEU A 234 16.78 4.02 1.90
N LYS A 235 16.19 3.97 0.71
CA LYS A 235 16.80 3.32 -0.47
C LYS A 235 18.12 3.95 -0.91
N SER A 236 18.29 5.24 -0.67
CA SER A 236 19.53 5.97 -0.96
C SER A 236 20.56 5.96 0.19
N GLY A 237 20.23 5.36 1.34
CA GLY A 237 21.11 5.29 2.51
C GLY A 237 21.23 6.62 3.28
N GLN A 238 20.32 7.57 3.04
CA GLN A 238 20.24 8.83 3.80
C GLN A 238 19.66 8.63 5.20
N ILE A 239 18.89 7.57 5.40
CA ILE A 239 18.46 7.06 6.70
C ILE A 239 18.82 5.57 6.81
N ASP A 240 18.89 5.05 8.03
CA ASP A 240 19.32 3.68 8.35
C ASP A 240 18.13 2.72 8.52
N ALA A 241 16.98 3.25 8.94
CA ALA A 241 15.76 2.50 9.16
C ALA A 241 14.54 3.39 8.89
N TRP A 242 13.41 2.78 8.54
CA TRP A 242 12.11 3.42 8.45
C TRP A 242 11.10 2.66 9.29
N VAL A 243 10.42 3.36 10.20
CA VAL A 243 9.27 2.80 10.93
C VAL A 243 8.01 3.19 10.16
N ALA A 244 7.38 2.19 9.54
CA ALA A 244 6.30 2.36 8.57
C ALA A 244 4.98 1.72 9.04
N PRO A 245 3.81 2.17 8.55
CA PRO A 245 2.62 1.32 8.54
C PRO A 245 2.91 0.04 7.76
N SER A 246 2.53 -1.12 8.30
CA SER A 246 2.90 -2.39 7.69
C SER A 246 2.31 -2.63 6.32
N GLN A 247 1.04 -2.30 6.09
CA GLN A 247 0.42 -2.44 4.78
C GLN A 247 1.18 -1.65 3.70
N GLN A 248 1.74 -0.49 4.06
CA GLN A 248 2.53 0.33 3.13
C GLN A 248 3.91 -0.26 2.90
N ALA A 249 4.59 -0.75 3.96
CA ALA A 249 5.88 -1.40 3.82
C ALA A 249 5.80 -2.67 2.96
N GLU A 250 4.80 -3.51 3.23
CA GLU A 250 4.56 -4.76 2.50
C GLU A 250 4.18 -4.49 1.03
N GLY A 251 3.40 -3.45 0.76
CA GLY A 251 3.07 -3.03 -0.61
C GLY A 251 4.28 -2.41 -1.34
N ALA A 252 5.15 -1.68 -0.66
CA ALA A 252 6.25 -0.96 -1.29
C ALA A 252 7.47 -1.84 -1.62
N ILE A 253 7.72 -2.90 -0.83
CA ILE A 253 8.91 -3.76 -0.98
C ILE A 253 8.65 -4.87 -2.00
N ALA A 254 9.09 -4.64 -3.24
CA ALA A 254 8.99 -5.61 -4.33
C ALA A 254 10.17 -6.61 -4.36
N PRO A 255 10.04 -7.77 -5.05
CA PRO A 255 11.17 -8.66 -5.29
C PRO A 255 12.37 -7.93 -5.91
N GLY A 256 13.53 -8.04 -5.26
CA GLY A 256 14.76 -7.35 -5.68
C GLY A 256 14.93 -5.94 -5.10
N ASP A 257 14.02 -5.47 -4.26
CA ASP A 257 14.20 -4.22 -3.52
C ASP A 257 15.43 -4.32 -2.58
N PRO A 258 16.24 -3.25 -2.44
CA PRO A 258 17.41 -3.24 -1.56
C PRO A 258 17.06 -3.20 -0.06
N THR A 259 15.78 -3.22 0.32
CA THR A 259 15.30 -3.16 1.70
C THR A 259 14.45 -4.38 2.06
N SER A 260 14.29 -4.63 3.35
CA SER A 260 13.40 -5.67 3.88
C SER A 260 12.77 -5.26 5.22
N ILE A 261 11.63 -5.87 5.54
CA ILE A 261 11.01 -5.80 6.87
C ILE A 261 11.73 -6.81 7.77
N VAL A 262 12.34 -6.35 8.84
CA VAL A 262 13.06 -7.24 9.79
C VAL A 262 12.23 -7.58 11.02
N GLU A 263 11.36 -6.68 11.47
CA GLU A 263 10.50 -6.89 12.63
C GLU A 263 9.19 -6.11 12.53
N ASN A 264 8.14 -6.62 13.18
CA ASN A 264 6.85 -5.96 13.31
C ASN A 264 6.50 -5.72 14.79
N THR A 265 5.78 -4.65 15.09
CA THR A 265 5.26 -4.37 16.44
C THR A 265 3.87 -3.75 16.37
N PHE A 266 3.01 -4.02 17.35
CA PHE A 266 1.66 -3.47 17.32
C PHE A 266 1.67 -1.95 17.35
N SER A 267 0.75 -1.35 16.57
CA SER A 267 0.41 0.06 16.76
C SER A 267 -0.14 0.20 18.16
N VAL A 268 0.57 0.96 19.00
CA VAL A 268 0.03 1.43 20.30
C VAL A 268 -1.05 2.49 20.08
#